data_AF-A0A9E1H7I4-F1
#
_entry.id   AF-A0A9E1H7I4-F1
#
_cell.length_a   1.000
_cell.length_b   1.000
_cell.length_c   1.000
_cell.angle_alpha   90.00
_cell.angle_beta   90.00
_cell.angle_gamma   90.00
#
_symmetry.space_group_name_H-M   'P 1'
#
loop_
_entity.id
_entity.type
_entity.pdbx_description
1 polymer ?
#
loop_
_entity_poly.entity_id
_entity_poly.type
_entity_poly.pdbx_seq_one_letter_code
_entity_poly.pdbx_strand_id
1 'polypeptide(L)'
;MRLLALEIKRVLKTKRTWILIVASVLLAVFMAYIPITFVTVQKTDESGNYVEITGKDAINYYKSNMVQGVVKPEILRDAVRRYQEVYKTYDSVYGDNIPSEVYYEKLSAYQPYIRGIKEALADRNNGMSPVIADISIDKVGEYYDLLESRLASVIDMEQTGHPAAKEVALSKFAKVQRPYEYYYGAPSDSMEYETFFIFLITILCAVIVAPIFSTEYQTGADDIIRCTKNGKRKLAIIKVASACLIVGMLYLLCGITWIVVTNSLFGWEGTKTSIQLSFSVTTLLPYNVGQLQWANLLGGFLLFLSAICFTLLLSSLAKSNVSALALALLFVLLPFLVYTVMPGQLGDWLQTLLPGAGIGLGNSLLYAMTNFDFLHLGSASFWNTDVMLMLALVKIPLFIMFTIVVYDRKRIR
;
A
#
# COMPACT_ATOMS: atom_id res chain seq x y z
N MET A 1 -26.80 15.13 -18.90
CA MET A 1 -26.81 13.69 -19.29
C MET A 1 -26.26 13.46 -20.70
N ARG A 2 -26.92 13.90 -21.80
CA ARG A 2 -26.47 13.60 -23.19
C ARG A 2 -25.01 13.96 -23.51
N LEU A 3 -24.54 15.15 -23.11
CA LEU A 3 -23.16 15.57 -23.38
C LEU A 3 -22.11 14.75 -22.61
N LEU A 4 -22.41 14.34 -21.38
CA LEU A 4 -21.52 13.48 -20.59
C LEU A 4 -21.34 12.13 -21.26
N ALA A 5 -22.43 11.52 -21.70
CA ALA A 5 -22.39 10.24 -22.43
C ALA A 5 -21.59 10.34 -23.74
N LEU A 6 -21.70 11.46 -24.46
CA LEU A 6 -20.92 11.71 -25.68
C LEU A 6 -19.42 11.87 -25.38
N GLU A 7 -19.05 12.59 -24.32
CA GLU A 7 -17.64 12.75 -23.96
C GLU A 7 -17.03 11.44 -23.45
N ILE A 8 -17.78 10.66 -22.65
CA ILE A 8 -17.36 9.31 -22.26
C ILE A 8 -17.13 8.44 -23.50
N LYS A 9 -18.09 8.42 -24.43
CA LYS A 9 -17.99 7.68 -25.68
C LYS A 9 -16.77 8.11 -26.50
N ARG A 10 -16.47 9.40 -26.55
CA ARG A 10 -15.30 9.93 -27.27
C ARG A 10 -13.99 9.40 -26.67
N VAL A 11 -13.82 9.52 -25.35
CA VAL A 11 -12.59 9.07 -24.67
C VAL A 11 -12.42 7.55 -24.84
N LEU A 12 -13.50 6.78 -24.62
CA LEU A 12 -13.47 5.33 -24.77
C LEU A 12 -13.27 4.87 -26.22
N LYS A 13 -13.76 5.58 -27.24
CA LYS A 13 -13.56 5.18 -28.65
C LYS A 13 -12.13 5.37 -29.17
N THR A 14 -11.26 6.01 -28.40
CA THR A 14 -9.87 6.21 -28.81
C THR A 14 -9.11 4.89 -28.68
N LYS A 15 -8.46 4.42 -29.76
CA LYS A 15 -7.70 3.15 -29.79
C LYS A 15 -6.70 3.04 -28.63
N ARG A 16 -5.97 4.13 -28.35
CA ARG A 16 -5.01 4.22 -27.23
C ARG A 16 -5.67 3.95 -25.87
N THR A 17 -6.85 4.53 -25.62
CA THR A 17 -7.57 4.33 -24.35
C THR A 17 -7.95 2.87 -24.14
N TRP A 18 -8.47 2.20 -25.17
CA TRP A 18 -8.80 0.77 -25.08
C TRP A 18 -7.57 -0.10 -24.79
N ILE A 19 -6.45 0.17 -25.46
CA ILE A 19 -5.20 -0.57 -25.22
C ILE A 19 -4.77 -0.40 -23.76
N LEU A 20 -4.83 0.82 -23.21
CA LEU A 20 -4.43 1.09 -21.83
C LEU A 20 -5.41 0.50 -20.80
N ILE A 21 -6.71 0.48 -21.09
CA ILE A 21 -7.71 -0.18 -20.24
C ILE A 21 -7.43 -1.68 -20.17
N VAL A 22 -7.25 -2.35 -21.32
CA VAL A 22 -6.96 -3.79 -21.37
C VAL A 22 -5.63 -4.09 -20.67
N ALA A 23 -4.60 -3.30 -20.94
CA ALA A 23 -3.30 -3.43 -20.27
C ALA A 23 -3.43 -3.28 -18.74
N SER A 24 -4.26 -2.36 -18.24
CA SER A 24 -4.46 -2.15 -16.79
C SER A 24 -5.13 -3.36 -16.13
N VAL A 25 -6.14 -3.95 -16.79
CA VAL A 25 -6.84 -5.14 -16.27
C VAL A 25 -5.93 -6.36 -16.26
N LEU A 26 -5.17 -6.58 -17.36
CA LEU A 26 -4.19 -7.66 -17.42
C LEU A 26 -3.09 -7.49 -16.37
N LEU A 27 -2.61 -6.26 -16.18
CA LEU A 27 -1.61 -5.93 -15.17
C LEU A 27 -2.11 -6.23 -13.76
N ALA A 28 -3.38 -5.95 -13.45
CA ALA A 28 -3.96 -6.24 -12.14
C ALA A 28 -3.95 -7.74 -11.82
N VAL A 29 -4.39 -8.57 -12.77
CA VAL A 29 -4.38 -10.04 -12.62
C VAL A 29 -2.95 -10.56 -12.53
N PHE A 30 -2.03 -10.03 -13.33
CA PHE A 30 -0.62 -10.40 -13.31
C PHE A 30 0.02 -10.08 -11.96
N MET A 31 -0.16 -8.86 -11.44
CA MET A 31 0.38 -8.43 -10.14
C MET A 31 -0.23 -9.20 -8.96
N ALA A 32 -1.47 -9.67 -9.08
CA ALA A 32 -2.08 -10.55 -8.08
C ALA A 32 -1.52 -11.98 -8.12
N TYR A 33 -1.06 -12.43 -9.29
CA TYR A 33 -0.53 -13.79 -9.48
C TYR A 33 0.94 -13.94 -9.07
N ILE A 34 1.78 -12.92 -9.31
CA ILE A 34 3.22 -12.97 -9.06
C ILE A 34 3.60 -13.47 -7.66
N PRO A 35 3.00 -13.00 -6.54
CA PRO A 35 3.43 -13.42 -5.20
C PRO A 35 3.42 -14.94 -4.99
N ILE A 36 2.52 -15.65 -5.68
CA ILE A 36 2.39 -17.11 -5.57
C ILE A 36 3.63 -17.81 -6.10
N THR A 37 4.27 -17.28 -7.14
CA THR A 37 5.43 -17.93 -7.76
C THR A 37 6.65 -17.93 -6.85
N PHE A 38 6.63 -17.12 -5.79
CA PHE A 38 7.70 -17.06 -4.78
C PHE A 38 7.41 -17.92 -3.54
N VAL A 39 6.22 -18.52 -3.44
CA VAL A 39 5.90 -19.38 -2.29
C VAL A 39 6.51 -20.75 -2.53
N THR A 40 7.44 -21.15 -1.67
CA THR A 40 8.11 -22.44 -1.72
C THR A 40 8.10 -23.11 -0.34
N VAL A 41 8.14 -24.44 -0.36
CA VAL A 41 8.31 -25.30 0.83
C VAL A 41 9.20 -26.46 0.42
N GLN A 42 10.16 -26.80 1.26
CA GLN A 42 10.94 -28.04 1.10
C GLN A 42 10.42 -29.08 2.09
N LYS A 43 10.05 -30.25 1.58
CA LYS A 43 9.54 -31.38 2.38
C LYS A 43 10.28 -32.67 2.05
N THR A 44 10.25 -33.61 2.97
CA THR A 44 10.69 -34.98 2.73
C THR A 44 9.55 -35.78 2.10
N ASP A 45 9.81 -36.47 1.00
CA ASP A 45 8.85 -37.37 0.35
C ASP A 45 8.77 -38.74 1.07
N GLU A 46 7.84 -39.60 0.62
CA GLU A 46 7.64 -40.95 1.18
C GLU A 46 8.87 -41.87 1.01
N SER A 47 9.79 -41.51 0.11
CA SER A 47 11.03 -42.24 -0.16
C SER A 47 12.23 -41.68 0.62
N GLY A 48 12.01 -40.67 1.47
CA GLY A 48 13.07 -40.01 2.23
C GLY A 48 13.89 -38.98 1.43
N ASN A 49 13.50 -38.68 0.18
CA ASN A 49 14.16 -37.67 -0.64
C ASN A 49 13.54 -36.30 -0.40
N TYR A 50 14.37 -35.27 -0.53
CA TYR A 50 13.92 -33.88 -0.39
C TYR A 50 13.31 -33.38 -1.69
N VAL A 51 12.08 -32.89 -1.61
CA VAL A 51 11.34 -32.32 -2.74
C VAL A 51 10.89 -30.90 -2.42
N GLU A 52 11.12 -30.00 -3.36
CA GLU A 52 10.62 -28.63 -3.30
C GLU A 52 9.23 -28.59 -3.95
N ILE A 53 8.25 -28.08 -3.20
CA ILE A 53 6.93 -27.76 -3.74
C ILE A 53 6.79 -26.24 -3.83
N THR A 54 6.11 -25.75 -4.87
CA THR A 54 6.02 -24.33 -5.17
C THR A 54 4.59 -23.91 -5.47
N GLY A 55 4.32 -22.60 -5.42
CA GLY A 55 3.04 -22.03 -5.82
C GLY A 55 1.86 -22.54 -4.99
N LYS A 56 0.82 -23.02 -5.67
CA LYS A 56 -0.44 -23.44 -5.02
C LYS A 56 -0.26 -24.61 -4.07
N ASP A 57 0.64 -25.55 -4.39
CA ASP A 57 0.88 -26.71 -3.54
C ASP A 57 1.57 -26.31 -2.23
N ALA A 58 2.53 -25.38 -2.31
CA ALA A 58 3.16 -24.77 -1.14
C ALA A 58 2.15 -23.99 -0.28
N ILE A 59 1.26 -23.21 -0.91
CA ILE A 59 0.17 -22.50 -0.21
C ILE A 59 -0.73 -23.50 0.54
N ASN A 60 -1.13 -24.60 -0.10
CA ASN A 60 -1.98 -25.62 0.53
C ASN A 60 -1.27 -26.33 1.68
N TYR A 61 0.05 -26.54 1.56
CA TYR A 61 0.87 -27.05 2.66
C TYR A 61 0.80 -26.10 3.86
N TYR A 62 1.07 -24.81 3.68
CA TYR A 62 1.02 -23.86 4.79
C TYR A 62 -0.37 -23.77 5.42
N LYS A 63 -1.45 -23.72 4.61
CA LYS A 63 -2.82 -23.72 5.15
C LYS A 63 -3.11 -24.88 6.09
N SER A 64 -2.51 -26.04 5.84
CA SER A 64 -2.78 -27.28 6.57
C SER A 64 -1.85 -27.47 7.77
N ASN A 65 -0.63 -26.90 7.72
CA ASN A 65 0.43 -27.17 8.69
C ASN A 65 0.75 -25.97 9.61
N MET A 66 0.31 -24.76 9.28
CA MET A 66 0.49 -23.60 10.14
C MET A 66 -0.40 -23.69 11.37
N VAL A 67 0.13 -23.29 12.53
CA VAL A 67 -0.68 -23.04 13.72
C VAL A 67 -1.50 -21.78 13.46
N GLN A 68 -2.81 -21.87 13.61
CA GLN A 68 -3.75 -20.80 13.25
C GLN A 68 -4.78 -20.58 14.37
N GLY A 69 -5.41 -19.41 14.36
CA GLY A 69 -6.42 -18.98 15.31
C GLY A 69 -5.94 -17.85 16.21
N VAL A 70 -6.59 -17.74 17.37
CA VAL A 70 -6.30 -16.70 18.37
C VAL A 70 -4.92 -16.95 18.99
N VAL A 71 -4.06 -15.94 18.95
CA VAL A 71 -2.69 -16.00 19.44
C VAL A 71 -2.67 -15.85 20.95
N LYS A 72 -2.76 -16.99 21.64
CA LYS A 72 -2.73 -17.05 23.10
C LYS A 72 -1.30 -17.19 23.62
N PRO A 73 -1.00 -16.78 24.87
CA PRO A 73 0.32 -16.94 25.48
C PRO A 73 0.86 -18.39 25.44
N GLU A 74 0.00 -19.41 25.48
CA GLU A 74 0.41 -20.81 25.39
C GLU A 74 1.07 -21.12 24.04
N ILE A 75 0.48 -20.66 22.93
CA ILE A 75 1.05 -20.83 21.58
C ILE A 75 2.41 -20.14 21.48
N LEU A 76 2.54 -18.95 22.08
CA LEU A 76 3.79 -18.19 22.08
C LEU A 76 4.89 -18.91 22.87
N ARG A 77 4.55 -19.48 24.04
CA ARG A 77 5.49 -20.28 24.83
C ARG A 77 5.91 -21.55 24.11
N ASP A 78 4.97 -22.24 23.48
CA ASP A 78 5.25 -23.47 22.72
C ASP A 78 6.13 -23.18 21.50
N ALA A 79 5.90 -22.04 20.82
CA ALA A 79 6.76 -21.57 19.74
C ALA A 79 8.22 -21.42 20.18
N VAL A 80 8.46 -20.73 21.31
CA VAL A 80 9.82 -20.51 21.84
C VAL A 80 10.47 -21.82 22.26
N ARG A 81 9.74 -22.70 22.98
CA ARG A 81 10.28 -24.03 23.36
C ARG A 81 10.72 -24.82 22.14
N ARG A 82 9.86 -24.88 21.11
CA ARG A 82 10.14 -25.64 19.89
C ARG A 82 11.37 -25.10 19.16
N TYR A 83 11.47 -23.78 19.05
CA TYR A 83 12.64 -23.13 18.48
C TYR A 83 13.90 -23.40 19.29
N GLN A 84 13.86 -23.26 20.62
CA GLN A 84 15.01 -23.54 21.50
C GLN A 84 15.49 -24.99 21.41
N GLU A 85 14.57 -25.97 21.37
CA GLU A 85 14.89 -27.39 21.20
C GLU A 85 15.63 -27.69 19.90
N VAL A 86 15.12 -27.16 18.78
CA VAL A 86 15.74 -27.37 17.46
C VAL A 86 17.08 -26.64 17.38
N TYR A 87 17.15 -25.38 17.81
CA TYR A 87 18.40 -24.61 17.81
C TYR A 87 19.49 -25.32 18.63
N LYS A 88 19.13 -25.89 19.79
CA LYS A 88 20.06 -26.69 20.60
C LYS A 88 20.49 -27.99 19.92
N THR A 89 19.60 -28.67 19.22
CA THR A 89 19.88 -29.94 18.53
C THR A 89 20.88 -29.76 17.39
N TYR A 90 20.79 -28.63 16.67
CA TYR A 90 21.65 -28.33 15.53
C TYR A 90 22.82 -27.39 15.88
N ASP A 91 23.07 -27.16 17.17
CA ASP A 91 24.09 -26.22 17.67
C ASP A 91 24.07 -24.89 16.90
N SER A 92 22.87 -24.30 16.79
CA SER A 92 22.62 -23.08 16.02
C SER A 92 22.20 -21.94 16.92
N VAL A 93 22.83 -20.78 16.72
CA VAL A 93 22.49 -19.54 17.44
C VAL A 93 21.53 -18.69 16.62
N TYR A 94 21.76 -18.58 15.30
CA TYR A 94 20.97 -17.74 14.40
C TYR A 94 20.05 -18.53 13.46
N GLY A 95 20.18 -19.85 13.42
CA GLY A 95 19.43 -20.74 12.53
C GLY A 95 20.25 -21.26 11.34
N ASP A 96 21.47 -20.77 11.14
CA ASP A 96 22.31 -21.07 9.97
C ASP A 96 22.66 -22.56 9.80
N ASN A 97 22.66 -23.31 10.91
CA ASN A 97 22.98 -24.74 10.93
C ASN A 97 21.73 -25.63 10.83
N ILE A 98 20.53 -25.03 10.76
CA ILE A 98 19.27 -25.76 10.68
C ILE A 98 18.96 -26.03 9.20
N PRO A 99 18.91 -27.29 8.76
CA PRO A 99 18.53 -27.62 7.39
C PRO A 99 17.12 -27.11 7.07
N SER A 100 16.92 -26.64 5.84
CA SER A 100 15.66 -26.04 5.38
C SER A 100 14.45 -26.95 5.60
N GLU A 101 14.60 -28.25 5.37
CA GLU A 101 13.58 -29.27 5.60
C GLU A 101 13.15 -29.36 7.07
N VAL A 102 14.12 -29.29 7.99
CA VAL A 102 13.87 -29.31 9.43
C VAL A 102 13.15 -28.05 9.84
N TYR A 103 13.53 -26.91 9.25
CA TYR A 103 12.82 -25.66 9.42
C TYR A 103 11.36 -25.79 8.97
N TYR A 104 11.08 -26.27 7.76
CA TYR A 104 9.71 -26.40 7.27
C TYR A 104 8.88 -27.38 8.10
N GLU A 105 9.44 -28.53 8.46
CA GLU A 105 8.74 -29.55 9.23
C GLU A 105 8.50 -29.16 10.69
N LYS A 106 9.47 -28.49 11.35
CA LYS A 106 9.43 -28.30 12.81
C LYS A 106 9.23 -26.85 13.26
N LEU A 107 9.55 -25.86 12.44
CA LEU A 107 9.64 -24.45 12.83
C LEU A 107 8.70 -23.52 12.06
N SER A 108 8.48 -23.76 10.76
CA SER A 108 7.74 -22.84 9.88
C SER A 108 6.35 -22.50 10.41
N ALA A 109 5.67 -23.48 11.03
CA ALA A 109 4.36 -23.35 11.65
C ALA A 109 4.28 -22.25 12.72
N TYR A 110 5.40 -21.92 13.37
CA TYR A 110 5.50 -20.95 14.46
C TYR A 110 6.24 -19.66 14.07
N GLN A 111 6.73 -19.54 12.83
CA GLN A 111 7.53 -18.39 12.37
C GLN A 111 6.85 -17.02 12.61
N PRO A 112 5.55 -16.83 12.34
CA PRO A 112 4.88 -15.55 12.59
C PRO A 112 4.96 -15.11 14.05
N TYR A 113 4.88 -16.07 14.98
CA TYR A 113 4.92 -15.81 16.41
C TYR A 113 6.32 -15.49 16.90
N ILE A 114 7.33 -16.24 16.44
CA ILE A 114 8.72 -15.98 16.82
C ILE A 114 9.16 -14.59 16.37
N ARG A 115 8.77 -14.17 15.16
CA ARG A 115 9.04 -12.80 14.70
C ARG A 115 8.45 -11.78 15.67
N GLY A 116 7.17 -11.94 16.02
CA GLY A 116 6.50 -11.03 16.93
C GLY A 116 7.08 -11.03 18.35
N ILE A 117 7.46 -12.20 18.88
CA ILE A 117 8.08 -12.34 20.21
C ILE A 117 9.43 -11.62 20.25
N LYS A 118 10.27 -11.82 19.23
CA LYS A 118 11.57 -11.15 19.14
C LYS A 118 11.41 -9.63 19.08
N GLU A 119 10.40 -9.14 18.36
CA GLU A 119 10.12 -7.71 18.28
C GLU A 119 9.57 -7.14 19.61
N ALA A 120 8.64 -7.85 20.26
CA ALA A 120 8.07 -7.43 21.55
C ALA A 120 9.12 -7.38 22.68
N LEU A 121 10.08 -8.31 22.65
CA LEU A 121 11.16 -8.44 23.65
C LEU A 121 12.47 -7.75 23.23
N ALA A 122 12.49 -7.04 22.11
CA ALA A 122 13.68 -6.33 21.67
C ALA A 122 14.12 -5.28 22.69
N ASP A 123 15.44 -5.09 22.79
CA ASP A 123 16.05 -4.15 23.72
C ASP A 123 15.48 -2.73 23.49
N ARG A 124 15.12 -2.06 24.58
CA ARG A 124 14.42 -0.77 24.54
C ARG A 124 15.33 0.40 24.20
N ASN A 125 16.65 0.25 24.35
CA ASN A 125 17.62 1.32 24.11
C ASN A 125 18.17 1.30 22.69
N ASN A 126 18.38 0.11 22.11
CA ASN A 126 19.01 -0.03 20.80
C ASN A 126 18.18 -0.83 19.78
N GLY A 127 17.01 -1.35 20.17
CA GLY A 127 16.12 -2.10 19.28
C GLY A 127 16.59 -3.51 18.89
N MET A 128 17.70 -4.00 19.45
CA MET A 128 18.25 -5.32 19.11
C MET A 128 17.31 -6.44 19.57
N SER A 129 16.99 -7.35 18.65
CA SER A 129 16.20 -8.54 18.95
C SER A 129 16.98 -9.52 19.83
N PRO A 130 16.34 -10.17 20.82
CA PRO A 130 17.00 -11.19 21.61
C PRO A 130 17.33 -12.43 20.77
N VAL A 131 18.38 -13.14 21.16
CA VAL A 131 18.69 -14.47 20.65
C VAL A 131 17.65 -15.45 21.20
N ILE A 132 17.20 -16.40 20.37
CA ILE A 132 16.15 -17.36 20.73
C ILE A 132 16.48 -18.13 22.01
N ALA A 133 17.75 -18.51 22.20
CA ALA A 133 18.22 -19.23 23.38
C ALA A 133 18.03 -18.44 24.69
N ASP A 134 18.08 -17.12 24.64
CA ASP A 134 18.01 -16.24 25.82
C ASP A 134 16.58 -15.79 26.15
N ILE A 135 15.60 -16.15 25.31
CA ILE A 135 14.20 -15.78 25.54
C ILE A 135 13.63 -16.59 26.71
N SER A 136 13.30 -15.89 27.79
CA SER A 136 12.59 -16.47 28.93
C SER A 136 11.14 -16.79 28.56
N ILE A 137 10.77 -18.07 28.70
CA ILE A 137 9.41 -18.58 28.44
C ILE A 137 8.37 -17.91 29.36
N ASP A 138 8.76 -17.56 30.59
CA ASP A 138 7.88 -16.87 31.53
C ASP A 138 7.54 -15.45 31.04
N LYS A 139 8.56 -14.69 30.59
CA LYS A 139 8.38 -13.35 30.01
C LYS A 139 7.52 -13.36 28.74
N VAL A 140 7.56 -14.43 27.95
CA VAL A 140 6.68 -14.60 26.78
C VAL A 140 5.20 -14.66 27.19
N GLY A 141 4.91 -15.06 28.43
CA GLY A 141 3.57 -15.00 29.00
C GLY A 141 2.97 -13.61 29.06
N GLU A 142 3.82 -12.59 29.23
CA GLU A 142 3.47 -11.17 29.35
C GLU A 142 3.47 -10.46 27.99
N TYR A 143 3.51 -11.21 26.88
CA TYR A 143 3.68 -10.68 25.51
C TYR A 143 2.83 -9.44 25.21
N TYR A 144 1.53 -9.50 25.50
CA TYR A 144 0.61 -8.40 25.21
C TYR A 144 0.76 -7.19 26.14
N ASP A 145 1.22 -7.40 27.38
CA ASP A 145 1.44 -6.34 28.37
C ASP A 145 2.70 -5.53 28.00
N LEU A 146 3.66 -6.16 27.32
CA LEU A 146 4.89 -5.52 26.89
C LEU A 146 4.72 -4.59 25.68
N LEU A 147 3.68 -4.78 24.86
CA LEU A 147 3.56 -4.12 23.55
C LEU A 147 3.48 -2.59 23.63
N GLU A 148 2.79 -2.04 24.63
CA GLU A 148 2.70 -0.57 24.79
C GLU A 148 4.04 0.03 25.19
N SER A 149 4.75 -0.63 26.11
CA SER A 149 6.11 -0.22 26.49
C SER A 149 7.08 -0.34 25.32
N ARG A 150 6.89 -1.36 24.46
CA ARG A 150 7.67 -1.56 23.24
C ARG A 150 7.39 -0.43 22.26
N LEU A 151 6.12 -0.14 21.96
CA LEU A 151 5.74 0.96 21.08
C LEU A 151 6.32 2.29 21.58
N ALA A 152 6.20 2.57 22.88
CA ALA A 152 6.79 3.76 23.48
C ALA A 152 8.29 3.87 23.21
N SER A 153 9.05 2.77 23.35
CA SER A 153 10.48 2.75 23.04
C SER A 153 10.78 2.95 21.56
N VAL A 154 9.99 2.34 20.66
CA VAL A 154 10.16 2.49 19.21
C VAL A 154 9.95 3.94 18.79
N ILE A 155 8.89 4.59 19.29
CA ILE A 155 8.65 6.00 19.01
C ILE A 155 9.73 6.90 19.59
N ASP A 156 10.25 6.63 20.79
CA ASP A 156 11.35 7.43 21.35
C ASP A 156 12.63 7.33 20.48
N MET A 157 12.90 6.15 19.90
CA MET A 157 14.01 5.93 18.98
C MET A 157 13.80 6.59 17.61
N GLU A 158 12.62 6.43 17.01
CA GLU A 158 12.34 6.92 15.64
C GLU A 158 11.95 8.40 15.59
N GLN A 159 11.32 8.92 16.64
CA GLN A 159 10.76 10.27 16.72
C GLN A 159 11.42 11.08 17.84
N THR A 160 12.76 11.03 17.89
CA THR A 160 13.57 11.70 18.91
C THR A 160 13.25 13.20 18.99
N GLY A 161 12.91 13.70 20.18
CA GLY A 161 12.59 15.11 20.42
C GLY A 161 11.12 15.48 20.12
N HIS A 162 10.26 14.53 19.77
CA HIS A 162 8.87 14.78 19.40
C HIS A 162 7.86 14.02 20.30
N PRO A 163 7.67 14.42 21.57
CA PRO A 163 6.78 13.72 22.51
C PRO A 163 5.32 13.66 22.05
N ALA A 164 4.86 14.64 21.26
CA ALA A 164 3.52 14.62 20.67
C ALA A 164 3.29 13.42 19.72
N ALA A 165 4.34 12.92 19.04
CA ALA A 165 4.21 11.74 18.18
C ALA A 165 3.89 10.50 19.02
N LYS A 166 4.50 10.39 20.21
CA LYS A 166 4.26 9.30 21.16
C LYS A 166 2.83 9.28 21.66
N GLU A 167 2.26 10.44 22.00
CA GLU A 167 0.87 10.55 22.43
C GLU A 167 -0.10 10.10 21.32
N VAL A 168 0.13 10.57 20.09
CA VAL A 168 -0.67 10.16 18.93
C VAL A 168 -0.54 8.66 18.66
N ALA A 169 0.68 8.11 18.69
CA ALA A 169 0.93 6.69 18.49
C ALA A 169 0.24 5.82 19.55
N LEU A 170 0.43 6.13 20.84
CA LEU A 170 -0.20 5.39 21.94
C LEU A 170 -1.73 5.47 21.88
N SER A 171 -2.31 6.64 21.55
CA SER A 171 -3.76 6.80 21.44
C SER A 171 -4.37 6.00 20.28
N LYS A 172 -3.64 5.84 19.17
CA LYS A 172 -4.05 4.98 18.05
C LYS A 172 -3.91 3.50 18.43
N PHE A 173 -2.78 3.12 19.02
CA PHE A 173 -2.49 1.75 19.40
C PHE A 173 -3.41 1.21 20.50
N ALA A 174 -3.91 2.08 21.39
CA ALA A 174 -4.91 1.71 22.40
C ALA A 174 -6.23 1.17 21.80
N LYS A 175 -6.49 1.41 20.50
CA LYS A 175 -7.68 0.90 19.79
C LYS A 175 -7.44 -0.48 19.18
N VAL A 176 -6.19 -0.97 19.15
CA VAL A 176 -5.83 -2.27 18.59
C VAL A 176 -6.35 -3.38 19.48
N GLN A 177 -7.12 -4.29 18.89
CA GLN A 177 -7.73 -5.41 19.61
C GLN A 177 -6.67 -6.48 19.92
N ARG A 178 -6.73 -7.00 21.14
CA ARG A 178 -5.87 -8.08 21.64
C ARG A 178 -6.79 -9.15 22.28
N PRO A 179 -6.46 -10.44 22.20
CA PRO A 179 -5.30 -11.04 21.50
C PRO A 179 -5.39 -10.92 19.98
N TYR A 180 -4.24 -11.03 19.30
CA TYR A 180 -4.15 -11.05 17.85
C TYR A 180 -4.67 -12.37 17.28
N GLU A 181 -5.06 -12.37 16.00
CA GLU A 181 -5.49 -13.55 15.26
C GLU A 181 -4.54 -13.82 14.09
N TYR A 182 -4.25 -15.10 13.84
CA TYR A 182 -3.44 -15.54 12.72
C TYR A 182 -4.11 -16.63 11.90
N TYR A 183 -4.25 -16.39 10.61
CA TYR A 183 -4.68 -17.34 9.60
C TYR A 183 -3.75 -17.24 8.41
N TYR A 184 -3.36 -18.37 7.83
CA TYR A 184 -2.49 -18.35 6.68
C TYR A 184 -3.21 -17.75 5.48
N GLY A 185 -2.54 -16.86 4.76
CA GLY A 185 -3.07 -16.20 3.56
C GLY A 185 -2.01 -15.37 2.87
N ALA A 186 -2.46 -14.33 2.16
CA ALA A 186 -1.56 -13.47 1.39
C ALA A 186 -0.53 -12.81 2.32
N PRO A 187 0.78 -13.01 2.10
CA PRO A 187 1.82 -12.38 2.92
C PRO A 187 1.86 -10.86 2.69
N SER A 188 2.54 -10.13 3.59
CA SER A 188 2.79 -8.69 3.47
C SER A 188 3.35 -8.32 2.09
N ASP A 189 4.23 -9.15 1.56
CA ASP A 189 4.89 -8.95 0.26
C ASP A 189 3.87 -8.90 -0.88
N SER A 190 2.74 -9.60 -0.77
CA SER A 190 1.65 -9.49 -1.75
C SER A 190 1.10 -8.07 -1.81
N MET A 191 0.99 -7.38 -0.67
CA MET A 191 0.51 -5.99 -0.62
C MET A 191 1.54 -5.00 -1.19
N GLU A 192 2.82 -5.36 -1.24
CA GLU A 192 3.80 -4.57 -2.00
C GLU A 192 3.49 -4.63 -3.50
N TYR A 193 3.12 -5.79 -4.05
CA TYR A 193 2.66 -5.90 -5.45
C TYR A 193 1.37 -5.12 -5.72
N GLU A 194 0.48 -5.00 -4.74
CA GLU A 194 -0.67 -4.06 -4.82
C GLU A 194 -0.18 -2.61 -4.94
N THR A 195 0.80 -2.22 -4.14
CA THR A 195 1.40 -0.89 -4.17
C THR A 195 2.08 -0.59 -5.51
N PHE A 196 2.89 -1.52 -6.03
CA PHE A 196 3.47 -1.43 -7.37
C PHE A 196 2.39 -1.30 -8.44
N PHE A 197 1.31 -2.08 -8.32
CA PHE A 197 0.18 -2.01 -9.22
C PHE A 197 -0.52 -0.65 -9.20
N ILE A 198 -0.83 -0.11 -8.00
CA ILE A 198 -1.46 1.21 -7.80
C ILE A 198 -0.63 2.33 -8.45
N PHE A 199 0.69 2.26 -8.32
CA PHE A 199 1.60 3.19 -8.96
C PHE A 199 1.51 3.12 -10.50
N LEU A 200 1.59 1.92 -11.06
CA LEU A 200 1.56 1.72 -12.51
C LEU A 200 0.21 2.10 -13.13
N ILE A 201 -0.92 1.72 -12.50
CA ILE A 201 -2.24 2.11 -13.00
C ILE A 201 -2.44 3.63 -12.95
N THR A 202 -1.85 4.32 -11.96
CA THR A 202 -1.86 5.78 -11.91
C THR A 202 -1.16 6.37 -13.13
N ILE A 203 0.00 5.84 -13.51
CA ILE A 203 0.73 6.25 -14.71
C ILE A 203 -0.14 6.00 -15.96
N LEU A 204 -0.71 4.81 -16.12
CA LEU A 204 -1.55 4.47 -17.27
C LEU A 204 -2.79 5.39 -17.37
N CYS A 205 -3.41 5.71 -16.23
CA CYS A 205 -4.55 6.63 -16.18
C CYS A 205 -4.15 8.08 -16.47
N ALA A 206 -3.01 8.55 -15.95
CA ALA A 206 -2.46 9.88 -16.28
C ALA A 206 -2.20 10.00 -17.79
N VAL A 207 -1.71 8.92 -18.43
CA VAL A 207 -1.49 8.81 -19.88
C VAL A 207 -2.81 8.90 -20.66
N ILE A 208 -3.92 8.34 -20.15
CA ILE A 208 -5.27 8.47 -20.73
C ILE A 208 -5.80 9.90 -20.60
N VAL A 209 -5.53 10.55 -19.46
CA VAL A 209 -6.13 11.83 -19.06
C VAL A 209 -5.38 13.05 -19.59
N ALA A 210 -4.05 12.97 -19.72
CA ALA A 210 -3.21 14.03 -20.25
C ALA A 210 -3.71 14.65 -21.58
N PRO A 211 -4.21 13.89 -22.58
CA PRO A 211 -4.71 14.47 -23.85
C PRO A 211 -6.08 15.16 -23.78
N ILE A 212 -6.84 15.08 -22.67
CA ILE A 212 -8.27 15.44 -22.63
C ILE A 212 -8.56 16.87 -23.10
N PHE A 213 -7.71 17.84 -22.73
CA PHE A 213 -7.77 19.22 -23.19
C PHE A 213 -6.66 19.52 -24.21
N SER A 214 -5.43 19.08 -23.93
CA SER A 214 -4.25 19.45 -24.73
C SER A 214 -4.32 19.05 -26.20
N THR A 215 -4.99 17.94 -26.54
CA THR A 215 -5.15 17.51 -27.94
C THR A 215 -6.07 18.45 -28.71
N GLU A 216 -7.06 19.06 -28.06
CA GLU A 216 -7.96 20.02 -28.72
C GLU A 216 -7.25 21.33 -29.03
N TYR A 217 -6.37 21.77 -28.14
CA TYR A 217 -5.51 22.93 -28.39
C TYR A 217 -4.53 22.65 -29.52
N GLN A 218 -3.91 21.46 -29.53
CA GLN A 218 -2.93 21.10 -30.55
C GLN A 218 -3.55 20.98 -31.95
N THR A 219 -4.83 20.61 -32.05
CA THR A 219 -5.54 20.43 -33.34
C THR A 219 -6.33 21.66 -33.79
N GLY A 220 -6.40 22.71 -32.96
CA GLY A 220 -7.27 23.88 -33.22
C GLY A 220 -8.77 23.60 -33.04
N ALA A 221 -9.16 22.38 -32.64
CA ALA A 221 -10.56 22.02 -32.43
C ALA A 221 -11.21 22.84 -31.30
N ASP A 222 -10.43 23.28 -30.32
CA ASP A 222 -10.93 24.08 -29.18
C ASP A 222 -11.57 25.41 -29.64
N ASP A 223 -11.03 26.06 -30.68
CA ASP A 223 -11.54 27.34 -31.18
C ASP A 223 -12.97 27.19 -31.73
N ILE A 224 -13.23 26.10 -32.45
CA ILE A 224 -14.56 25.76 -32.98
C ILE A 224 -15.51 25.39 -31.82
N ILE A 225 -15.04 24.57 -30.89
CA ILE A 225 -15.83 24.08 -29.76
C ILE A 225 -16.33 25.25 -28.88
N ARG A 226 -15.47 26.24 -28.62
CA ARG A 226 -15.80 27.42 -27.80
C ARG A 226 -16.88 28.31 -28.38
N CYS A 227 -17.09 28.27 -29.70
CA CYS A 227 -18.18 28.99 -30.37
C CYS A 227 -19.55 28.33 -30.12
N THR A 228 -19.60 27.12 -29.56
CA THR A 228 -20.86 26.43 -29.26
C THR A 228 -21.48 26.87 -27.92
N LYS A 229 -22.80 26.75 -27.80
CA LYS A 229 -23.58 27.14 -26.59
C LYS A 229 -23.01 26.60 -25.28
N ASN A 230 -22.44 25.40 -25.28
CA ASN A 230 -21.93 24.74 -24.07
C ASN A 230 -20.39 24.61 -24.04
N GLY A 231 -19.67 25.22 -24.99
CA GLY A 231 -18.25 24.96 -25.26
C GLY A 231 -17.22 25.55 -24.28
N LYS A 232 -17.66 26.23 -23.21
CA LYS A 232 -16.77 26.84 -22.20
C LYS A 232 -16.87 26.10 -20.86
N ARG A 233 -17.17 26.80 -19.75
CA ARG A 233 -17.32 26.21 -18.40
C ARG A 233 -18.08 24.88 -18.35
N LYS A 234 -19.21 24.78 -19.05
CA LYS A 234 -20.05 23.56 -19.00
C LYS A 234 -19.36 22.36 -19.63
N LEU A 235 -18.65 22.53 -20.74
CA LEU A 235 -17.85 21.47 -21.35
C LEU A 235 -16.67 21.07 -20.46
N ALA A 236 -15.99 22.03 -19.82
CA ALA A 236 -14.91 21.72 -18.88
C ALA A 236 -15.39 20.81 -17.74
N ILE A 237 -16.55 21.12 -17.13
CA ILE A 237 -17.18 20.28 -16.11
C ILE A 237 -17.44 18.86 -16.65
N ILE A 238 -18.00 18.76 -17.86
CA ILE A 238 -18.31 17.48 -18.49
C ILE A 238 -17.04 16.66 -18.76
N LYS A 239 -15.98 17.30 -19.26
CA LYS A 239 -14.68 16.67 -19.52
C LYS A 239 -14.06 16.12 -18.25
N VAL A 240 -13.94 16.95 -17.22
CA VAL A 240 -13.40 16.56 -15.91
C VAL A 240 -14.21 15.41 -15.33
N ALA A 241 -15.55 15.52 -15.32
CA ALA A 241 -16.41 14.45 -14.80
C ALA A 241 -16.26 13.15 -15.60
N SER A 242 -16.25 13.21 -16.94
CA SER A 242 -16.08 12.02 -17.79
C SER A 242 -14.73 11.34 -17.56
N ALA A 243 -13.64 12.11 -17.47
CA ALA A 243 -12.31 11.59 -17.23
C ALA A 243 -12.22 10.91 -15.85
N CYS A 244 -12.68 11.58 -14.79
CA CYS A 244 -12.69 11.03 -13.43
C CYS A 244 -13.54 9.76 -13.34
N LEU A 245 -14.70 9.71 -14.00
CA LEU A 245 -15.55 8.52 -14.02
C LEU A 245 -14.86 7.35 -14.73
N ILE A 246 -14.26 7.58 -15.91
CA ILE A 246 -13.61 6.51 -16.68
C ILE A 246 -12.44 5.92 -15.89
N VAL A 247 -11.50 6.76 -15.47
CA VAL A 247 -10.28 6.26 -14.81
C VAL A 247 -10.55 5.84 -13.37
N GLY A 248 -11.54 6.45 -12.72
CA GLY A 248 -11.94 6.05 -11.37
C GLY A 248 -12.60 4.68 -11.35
N MET A 249 -13.50 4.39 -12.31
CA MET A 249 -14.07 3.05 -12.45
C MET A 249 -13.02 2.02 -12.86
N LEU A 250 -12.06 2.39 -13.72
CA LEU A 250 -10.96 1.52 -14.09
C LEU A 250 -10.09 1.16 -12.88
N TYR A 251 -9.71 2.14 -12.06
CA TYR A 251 -8.94 1.92 -10.84
C TYR A 251 -9.65 0.97 -9.88
N LEU A 252 -10.92 1.25 -9.57
CA LEU A 252 -11.71 0.42 -8.67
C LEU A 252 -11.91 -1.00 -9.21
N LEU A 253 -12.22 -1.15 -10.49
CA LEU A 253 -12.36 -2.46 -11.14
C LEU A 253 -11.07 -3.27 -10.99
N CYS A 254 -9.93 -2.67 -11.31
CA CYS A 254 -8.66 -3.37 -11.27
C CYS A 254 -8.19 -3.67 -9.84
N GLY A 255 -8.37 -2.74 -8.91
CA GLY A 255 -8.05 -2.95 -7.50
C GLY A 255 -8.92 -4.01 -6.83
N ILE A 256 -10.23 -4.00 -7.10
CA ILE A 256 -11.14 -5.09 -6.64
C ILE A 256 -10.73 -6.42 -7.28
N THR A 257 -10.36 -6.42 -8.56
CA THR A 257 -9.86 -7.62 -9.23
C THR A 257 -8.60 -8.14 -8.54
N TRP A 258 -7.66 -7.26 -8.20
CA TRP A 258 -6.44 -7.64 -7.47
C TRP A 258 -6.78 -8.28 -6.11
N ILE A 259 -7.61 -7.62 -5.27
CA ILE A 259 -8.02 -8.15 -3.96
C ILE A 259 -8.70 -9.52 -4.10
N VAL A 260 -9.64 -9.66 -5.03
CA VAL A 260 -10.39 -10.90 -5.25
C VAL A 260 -9.46 -12.02 -5.72
N VAL A 261 -8.57 -11.75 -6.67
CA VAL A 261 -7.65 -12.75 -7.23
C VAL A 261 -6.64 -13.19 -6.16
N THR A 262 -5.97 -12.24 -5.49
CA THR A 262 -5.00 -12.53 -4.43
C THR A 262 -5.62 -13.37 -3.32
N ASN A 263 -6.76 -12.96 -2.75
CA ASN A 263 -7.41 -13.70 -1.67
C ASN A 263 -8.03 -15.02 -2.13
N SER A 264 -8.45 -15.15 -3.38
CA SER A 264 -8.92 -16.44 -3.91
C SER A 264 -7.79 -17.44 -4.12
N LEU A 265 -6.58 -16.96 -4.42
CA LEU A 265 -5.40 -17.80 -4.60
C LEU A 265 -4.79 -18.22 -3.25
N PHE A 266 -4.66 -17.27 -2.31
CA PHE A 266 -4.09 -17.53 -0.99
C PHE A 266 -5.10 -18.04 0.04
N GLY A 267 -6.41 -17.88 -0.18
CA GLY A 267 -7.46 -18.21 0.77
C GLY A 267 -7.99 -16.99 1.53
N TRP A 268 -9.32 -16.87 1.59
CA TRP A 268 -10.01 -15.74 2.22
C TRP A 268 -9.89 -15.72 3.75
N GLU A 269 -9.58 -16.86 4.39
CA GLU A 269 -9.43 -16.93 5.84
C GLU A 269 -8.29 -16.04 6.35
N GLY A 270 -7.19 -15.95 5.59
CA GLY A 270 -6.05 -15.09 5.93
C GLY A 270 -6.37 -13.60 6.00
N THR A 271 -7.51 -13.15 5.46
CA THR A 271 -7.96 -11.76 5.61
C THR A 271 -8.29 -11.39 7.06
N LYS A 272 -8.55 -12.38 7.93
CA LYS A 272 -8.83 -12.19 9.35
C LYS A 272 -7.57 -11.94 10.18
N THR A 273 -6.39 -12.25 9.65
CA THR A 273 -5.11 -12.07 10.36
C THR A 273 -4.92 -10.62 10.78
N SER A 274 -4.57 -10.41 12.04
CA SER A 274 -4.20 -9.09 12.56
C SER A 274 -2.95 -8.59 11.87
N ILE A 275 -2.98 -7.36 11.35
CA ILE A 275 -1.83 -6.82 10.59
C ILE A 275 -0.56 -6.71 11.45
N GLN A 276 -0.73 -6.67 12.77
CA GLN A 276 0.36 -6.67 13.75
C GLN A 276 1.25 -7.91 13.64
N LEU A 277 0.69 -9.03 13.20
CA LEU A 277 1.45 -10.26 12.96
C LEU A 277 2.04 -10.32 11.56
N SER A 278 1.60 -9.46 10.63
CA SER A 278 2.07 -9.41 9.24
C SER A 278 3.18 -8.37 9.03
N PHE A 279 3.10 -7.21 9.69
CA PHE A 279 4.04 -6.10 9.54
C PHE A 279 4.90 -5.91 10.79
N SER A 280 4.34 -5.35 11.87
CA SER A 280 5.01 -5.11 13.15
C SER A 280 4.03 -5.28 14.30
N VAL A 281 4.47 -5.86 15.42
CA VAL A 281 3.59 -6.09 16.58
C VAL A 281 3.05 -4.80 17.21
N THR A 282 3.66 -3.67 16.85
CA THR A 282 3.33 -2.31 17.30
C THR A 282 2.64 -1.45 16.24
N THR A 283 2.25 -2.03 15.09
CA THR A 283 1.50 -1.30 14.05
C THR A 283 0.23 -0.67 14.62
N LEU A 284 0.02 0.62 14.30
CA LEU A 284 -0.96 1.49 14.95
C LEU A 284 -2.43 1.24 14.57
N LEU A 285 -2.67 0.67 13.39
CA LEU A 285 -4.04 0.50 12.87
C LEU A 285 -4.71 -0.74 13.44
N PRO A 286 -5.96 -0.64 13.95
CA PRO A 286 -6.71 -1.76 14.49
C PRO A 286 -7.37 -2.57 13.36
N TYR A 287 -6.58 -2.96 12.35
CA TYR A 287 -7.06 -3.65 11.16
C TYR A 287 -6.65 -5.11 11.13
N ASN A 288 -7.48 -5.92 10.49
CA ASN A 288 -7.03 -7.18 9.90
C ASN A 288 -6.54 -6.96 8.46
N VAL A 289 -5.90 -7.97 7.87
CA VAL A 289 -5.34 -7.90 6.51
C VAL A 289 -6.40 -7.50 5.47
N GLY A 290 -7.63 -8.02 5.58
CA GLY A 290 -8.72 -7.65 4.68
C GLY A 290 -9.10 -6.18 4.78
N GLN A 291 -9.25 -5.66 6.00
CA GLN A 291 -9.52 -4.25 6.25
C GLN A 291 -8.40 -3.36 5.74
N LEU A 292 -7.14 -3.77 5.89
CA LEU A 292 -5.99 -3.04 5.36
C LEU A 292 -5.97 -3.00 3.84
N GLN A 293 -6.24 -4.13 3.15
CA GLN A 293 -6.36 -4.17 1.68
C GLN A 293 -7.42 -3.19 1.18
N TRP A 294 -8.62 -3.20 1.78
CA TRP A 294 -9.68 -2.27 1.40
C TRP A 294 -9.35 -0.81 1.76
N ALA A 295 -8.72 -0.56 2.91
CA ALA A 295 -8.28 0.77 3.31
C ALA A 295 -7.20 1.31 2.35
N ASN A 296 -6.25 0.46 1.93
CA ASN A 296 -5.22 0.81 0.96
C ASN A 296 -5.84 1.13 -0.41
N LEU A 297 -6.79 0.32 -0.88
CA LEU A 297 -7.51 0.56 -2.12
C LEU A 297 -8.33 1.87 -2.08
N LEU A 298 -9.12 2.10 -1.03
CA LEU A 298 -10.01 3.25 -0.95
C LEU A 298 -9.27 4.55 -0.62
N GLY A 299 -8.27 4.50 0.27
CA GLY A 299 -7.38 5.63 0.52
C GLY A 299 -6.52 5.94 -0.71
N GLY A 300 -5.97 4.91 -1.34
CA GLY A 300 -5.23 4.99 -2.60
C GLY A 300 -6.07 5.59 -3.72
N PHE A 301 -7.38 5.29 -3.77
CA PHE A 301 -8.31 5.91 -4.73
C PHE A 301 -8.42 7.43 -4.56
N LEU A 302 -8.44 7.95 -3.33
CA LEU A 302 -8.45 9.40 -3.08
C LEU A 302 -7.15 10.06 -3.56
N LEU A 303 -6.00 9.45 -3.24
CA LEU A 303 -4.69 9.93 -3.66
C LEU A 303 -4.54 9.90 -5.18
N PHE A 304 -4.94 8.78 -5.80
CA PHE A 304 -5.06 8.61 -7.24
C PHE A 304 -5.92 9.72 -7.87
N LEU A 305 -7.10 9.97 -7.33
CA LEU A 305 -8.01 10.98 -7.87
C LEU A 305 -7.42 12.39 -7.77
N SER A 306 -6.67 12.70 -6.70
CA SER A 306 -5.89 13.94 -6.58
C SER A 306 -4.88 14.08 -7.72
N ALA A 307 -4.08 13.03 -7.98
CA ALA A 307 -3.09 13.04 -9.06
C ALA A 307 -3.73 13.16 -10.46
N ILE A 308 -4.87 12.51 -10.68
CA ILE A 308 -5.65 12.61 -11.92
C ILE A 308 -6.24 14.01 -12.11
N CYS A 309 -6.81 14.62 -11.06
CA CYS A 309 -7.33 15.98 -11.14
C CYS A 309 -6.22 16.99 -11.42
N PHE A 310 -5.03 16.79 -10.85
CA PHE A 310 -3.86 17.59 -11.18
C PHE A 310 -3.40 17.39 -12.63
N THR A 311 -3.44 16.15 -13.14
CA THR A 311 -3.16 15.85 -14.55
C THR A 311 -4.14 16.56 -15.49
N LEU A 312 -5.43 16.63 -15.15
CA LEU A 312 -6.43 17.41 -15.89
C LEU A 312 -6.11 18.90 -15.89
N LEU A 313 -5.66 19.44 -14.75
CA LEU A 313 -5.22 20.83 -14.65
C LEU A 313 -4.04 21.09 -15.60
N LEU A 314 -3.01 20.23 -15.55
CA LEU A 314 -1.86 20.31 -16.48
C LEU A 314 -2.29 20.20 -17.93
N SER A 315 -3.22 19.30 -18.26
CA SER A 315 -3.79 19.15 -19.61
C SER A 315 -4.45 20.45 -20.10
N SER A 316 -5.16 21.16 -19.23
CA SER A 316 -5.82 22.44 -19.57
C SER A 316 -4.83 23.60 -19.77
N LEU A 317 -3.67 23.54 -19.09
CA LEU A 317 -2.61 24.55 -19.18
C LEU A 317 -1.70 24.31 -20.39
N ALA A 318 -1.38 23.05 -20.69
CA ALA A 318 -0.49 22.65 -21.76
C ALA A 318 -1.00 23.07 -23.14
N LYS A 319 -0.08 23.38 -24.06
CA LYS A 319 -0.42 23.71 -25.46
C LYS A 319 -0.34 22.49 -26.40
N SER A 320 0.30 21.41 -25.96
CA SER A 320 0.50 20.20 -26.76
C SER A 320 0.29 18.95 -25.91
N ASN A 321 -0.09 17.84 -26.56
CA ASN A 321 -0.23 16.55 -25.88
C ASN A 321 1.09 16.07 -25.27
N VAL A 322 2.22 16.36 -25.92
CA VAL A 322 3.55 15.97 -25.42
C VAL A 322 3.88 16.70 -24.12
N SER A 323 3.65 18.02 -24.05
CA SER A 323 3.91 18.79 -22.82
C SER A 323 2.98 18.39 -21.68
N ALA A 324 1.69 18.14 -21.95
CA ALA A 324 0.75 17.65 -20.96
C ALA A 324 1.20 16.29 -20.38
N LEU A 325 1.60 15.36 -21.25
CA LEU A 325 2.03 14.03 -20.86
C LEU A 325 3.33 14.06 -20.04
N ALA A 326 4.33 14.82 -20.49
CA ALA A 326 5.62 14.94 -19.79
C ALA A 326 5.43 15.49 -18.37
N LEU A 327 4.62 16.55 -18.21
CA LEU A 327 4.33 17.11 -16.90
C LEU A 327 3.52 16.14 -16.04
N ALA A 328 2.53 15.46 -16.60
CA ALA A 328 1.74 14.46 -15.86
C ALA A 328 2.62 13.36 -15.28
N LEU A 329 3.51 12.79 -16.10
CA LEU A 329 4.45 11.76 -15.66
C LEU A 329 5.44 12.29 -14.62
N LEU A 330 6.00 13.48 -14.82
CA LEU A 330 6.88 14.12 -13.85
C LEU A 330 6.20 14.21 -12.48
N PHE A 331 4.97 14.73 -12.40
CA PHE A 331 4.30 14.96 -11.12
C PHE A 331 3.71 13.70 -10.47
N VAL A 332 3.51 12.62 -11.22
CA VAL A 332 3.23 11.30 -10.63
C VAL A 332 4.49 10.72 -9.98
N LEU A 333 5.68 10.93 -10.58
CA LEU A 333 6.95 10.42 -10.07
C LEU A 333 7.58 11.31 -8.98
N LEU A 334 7.35 12.62 -9.05
CA LEU A 334 8.02 13.62 -8.22
C LEU A 334 7.91 13.36 -6.70
N PRO A 335 6.76 12.98 -6.12
CA PRO A 335 6.67 12.70 -4.68
C PRO A 335 7.65 11.61 -4.24
N PHE A 336 7.76 10.53 -5.01
CA PHE A 336 8.70 9.44 -4.74
C PHE A 336 10.17 9.89 -4.88
N LEU A 337 10.47 10.71 -5.89
CA LEU A 337 11.81 11.28 -6.07
C LEU A 337 12.19 12.20 -4.90
N VAL A 338 11.26 13.04 -4.43
CA VAL A 338 11.48 13.92 -3.27
C VAL A 338 11.75 13.08 -2.03
N TYR A 339 10.92 12.05 -1.78
CA TYR A 339 11.12 11.12 -0.65
C TYR A 339 12.50 10.46 -0.68
N THR A 340 12.97 10.06 -1.86
CA THR A 340 14.25 9.33 -2.00
C THR A 340 15.47 10.26 -1.89
N VAL A 341 15.36 11.49 -2.41
CA VAL A 341 16.51 12.39 -2.56
C VAL A 341 16.64 13.40 -1.42
N MET A 342 15.53 13.78 -0.77
CA MET A 342 15.50 14.81 0.26
C MET A 342 15.22 14.17 1.63
N PRO A 343 16.25 13.84 2.43
CA PRO A 343 16.03 13.23 3.74
C PRO A 343 15.45 14.22 4.76
N GLY A 344 14.70 13.67 5.71
CA GLY A 344 14.17 14.38 6.88
C GLY A 344 12.89 15.18 6.60
N GLN A 345 12.46 15.90 7.63
CA GLN A 345 11.13 16.52 7.72
C GLN A 345 10.76 17.43 6.55
N LEU A 346 11.72 18.14 5.96
CA LEU A 346 11.45 18.97 4.79
C LEU A 346 11.06 18.13 3.57
N GLY A 347 11.75 17.01 3.35
CA GLY A 347 11.39 16.03 2.33
C GLY A 347 10.01 15.46 2.58
N ASP A 348 9.74 15.02 3.80
CA ASP A 348 8.47 14.42 4.22
C ASP A 348 7.28 15.36 4.02
N TRP A 349 7.43 16.64 4.35
CA TRP A 349 6.41 17.65 4.06
C TRP A 349 6.25 17.89 2.56
N LEU A 350 7.33 18.06 1.81
CA LEU A 350 7.27 18.33 0.37
C LEU A 350 6.61 17.18 -0.39
N GLN A 351 7.01 15.94 -0.13
CA GLN A 351 6.42 14.79 -0.80
C GLN A 351 4.93 14.64 -0.49
N THR A 352 4.50 14.94 0.74
CA THR A 352 3.10 14.86 1.18
C THR A 352 2.23 15.95 0.57
N LEU A 353 2.78 17.14 0.35
CA LEU A 353 2.07 18.26 -0.28
C LEU A 353 1.88 18.07 -1.79
N LEU A 354 2.68 17.23 -2.45
CA LEU A 354 2.56 17.00 -3.89
C LEU A 354 1.27 16.21 -4.27
N PRO A 355 0.77 16.36 -5.51
CA PRO A 355 -0.51 15.78 -5.93
C PRO A 355 -0.59 14.25 -5.94
N GLY A 356 0.55 13.57 -6.10
CA GLY A 356 0.67 12.09 -6.13
C GLY A 356 1.28 11.48 -4.86
N ALA A 357 1.27 12.19 -3.73
CA ALA A 357 1.69 11.65 -2.45
C ALA A 357 0.96 10.32 -2.15
N GLY A 358 1.66 9.30 -1.65
CA GLY A 358 1.04 8.03 -1.26
C GLY A 358 0.75 7.05 -2.40
N ILE A 359 1.04 7.41 -3.65
CA ILE A 359 0.91 6.52 -4.81
C ILE A 359 2.22 5.78 -5.12
N GLY A 360 3.36 6.42 -4.82
CA GLY A 360 4.68 5.95 -5.20
C GLY A 360 5.16 4.75 -4.37
N LEU A 361 6.25 4.13 -4.81
CA LEU A 361 6.79 2.88 -4.25
C LEU A 361 7.13 3.02 -2.76
N GLY A 362 8.23 3.70 -2.46
CA GLY A 362 8.73 3.85 -1.08
C GLY A 362 7.90 4.80 -0.22
N ASN A 363 7.09 5.68 -0.83
CA ASN A 363 6.22 6.62 -0.12
C ASN A 363 4.73 6.29 -0.26
N SER A 364 4.41 5.00 -0.38
CA SER A 364 3.06 4.52 -0.57
C SER A 364 2.17 4.76 0.64
N LEU A 365 0.86 4.77 0.42
CA LEU A 365 -0.10 4.79 1.52
C LEU A 365 0.04 3.56 2.42
N LEU A 366 0.35 2.40 1.86
CA LEU A 366 0.59 1.18 2.63
C LEU A 366 1.71 1.38 3.66
N TYR A 367 2.87 1.88 3.22
CA TYR A 367 3.98 2.14 4.13
C TYR A 367 3.64 3.23 5.15
N ALA A 368 2.98 4.32 4.72
CA ALA A 368 2.53 5.34 5.67
C ALA A 368 1.59 4.77 6.76
N MET A 369 0.73 3.80 6.40
CA MET A 369 -0.20 3.14 7.31
C MET A 369 0.46 2.12 8.25
N THR A 370 1.56 1.49 7.84
CA THR A 370 2.21 0.42 8.60
C THR A 370 3.42 0.89 9.40
N ASN A 371 4.04 1.99 9.00
CA ASN A 371 5.23 2.57 9.62
C ASN A 371 4.87 3.77 10.54
N PHE A 372 5.85 4.25 11.31
CA PHE A 372 5.71 5.40 12.19
C PHE A 372 6.10 6.71 11.50
N ASP A 373 5.51 6.98 10.34
CA ASP A 373 5.78 8.20 9.60
C ASP A 373 5.01 9.38 10.22
N PHE A 374 5.74 10.29 10.89
CA PHE A 374 5.18 11.50 11.49
C PHE A 374 5.73 12.78 10.84
N LEU A 375 4.84 13.72 10.61
CA LEU A 375 5.14 15.07 10.17
C LEU A 375 5.11 16.01 11.38
N HIS A 376 6.17 16.78 11.58
CA HIS A 376 6.29 17.70 12.70
C HIS A 376 6.09 19.15 12.27
N LEU A 377 5.34 19.91 13.07
CA LEU A 377 5.17 21.35 12.91
C LEU A 377 5.26 22.02 14.29
N GLY A 378 6.43 22.58 14.61
CA GLY A 378 6.71 23.09 15.95
C GLY A 378 6.67 21.95 16.98
N SER A 379 5.83 22.09 18.02
CA SER A 379 5.64 21.07 19.05
C SER A 379 4.59 20.01 18.70
N ALA A 380 3.86 20.18 17.59
CA ALA A 380 2.82 19.25 17.16
C ALA A 380 3.37 18.18 16.21
N SER A 381 2.82 16.97 16.31
CA SER A 381 3.11 15.85 15.42
C SER A 381 1.83 15.31 14.82
N PHE A 382 1.86 15.06 13.51
CA PHE A 382 0.73 14.55 12.75
C PHE A 382 1.14 13.24 12.08
N TRP A 383 0.32 12.22 12.21
CA TRP A 383 0.58 10.95 11.53
C TRP A 383 0.38 11.14 10.02
N ASN A 384 1.39 10.75 9.23
CA ASN A 384 1.47 11.10 7.82
C ASN A 384 0.25 10.61 7.02
N THR A 385 -0.23 9.39 7.30
CA THR A 385 -1.45 8.82 6.69
C THR A 385 -2.64 9.78 6.78
N ASP A 386 -2.89 10.35 7.97
CA ASP A 386 -4.04 11.22 8.21
C ASP A 386 -3.89 12.51 7.39
N VAL A 387 -2.68 13.09 7.37
CA VAL A 387 -2.37 14.31 6.62
C VAL A 387 -2.51 14.09 5.11
N MET A 388 -1.97 13.00 4.59
CA MET A 388 -2.03 12.65 3.17
C MET A 388 -3.48 12.53 2.68
N LEU A 389 -4.33 11.81 3.42
CA LEU A 389 -5.74 11.63 3.08
C LEU A 389 -6.54 12.93 3.20
N MET A 390 -6.31 13.72 4.26
CA MET A 390 -6.97 15.04 4.40
C MET A 390 -6.57 16.00 3.29
N LEU A 391 -5.28 16.05 2.93
CA LEU A 391 -4.80 16.88 1.84
C LEU A 391 -5.39 16.46 0.50
N ALA A 392 -5.58 15.17 0.25
CA ALA A 392 -6.23 14.69 -0.96
C ALA A 392 -7.67 15.23 -1.09
N LEU A 393 -8.44 15.21 0.00
CA LEU A 393 -9.80 15.75 0.04
C LEU A 393 -9.86 17.26 -0.27
N VAL A 394 -8.80 18.02 0.06
CA VAL A 394 -8.68 19.44 -0.29
C VAL A 394 -8.18 19.64 -1.72
N LYS A 395 -7.18 18.87 -2.15
CA LYS A 395 -6.54 18.95 -3.46
C LYS A 395 -7.51 18.64 -4.61
N ILE A 396 -8.34 17.60 -4.48
CA ILE A 396 -9.29 17.19 -5.52
C ILE A 396 -10.21 18.34 -5.96
N PRO A 397 -11.05 18.93 -5.08
CA PRO A 397 -11.96 20.01 -5.49
C PRO A 397 -11.20 21.26 -5.96
N LEU A 398 -10.04 21.54 -5.38
CA LEU A 398 -9.20 22.67 -5.77
C LEU A 398 -8.65 22.51 -7.20
N PHE A 399 -8.11 21.35 -7.56
CA PHE A 399 -7.63 21.08 -8.92
C PHE A 399 -8.77 21.03 -9.95
N ILE A 400 -9.92 20.47 -9.59
CA ILE A 400 -11.12 20.52 -10.43
C ILE A 400 -11.54 21.97 -10.70
N MET A 401 -11.64 22.78 -9.65
CA MET A 401 -12.00 24.19 -9.76
C MET A 401 -11.02 24.95 -10.65
N PHE A 402 -9.72 24.80 -10.42
CA PHE A 402 -8.70 25.45 -11.24
C PHE A 402 -8.74 25.00 -12.69
N THR A 403 -8.93 23.71 -12.96
CA THR A 403 -9.05 23.19 -14.34
C THR A 403 -10.21 23.87 -15.06
N ILE A 404 -11.37 23.98 -14.41
CA ILE A 404 -12.57 24.61 -14.99
C ILE A 404 -12.34 26.11 -15.23
N VAL A 405 -11.76 26.83 -14.26
CA VAL A 405 -11.50 28.27 -14.36
C VAL A 405 -10.47 28.57 -15.44
N VAL A 406 -9.37 27.82 -15.49
CA VAL A 406 -8.33 27.94 -16.51
C VAL A 406 -8.92 27.71 -17.90
N TYR A 407 -9.69 26.64 -18.08
CA TYR A 407 -10.33 26.36 -19.36
C TYR A 407 -11.30 27.48 -19.77
N ASP A 408 -12.17 27.94 -18.86
CA ASP A 408 -13.19 28.95 -19.15
C ASP A 408 -12.59 30.31 -19.53
N ARG A 409 -11.52 30.73 -18.83
CA ARG A 409 -10.87 32.03 -19.02
C ARG A 409 -9.82 32.06 -20.14
N LYS A 410 -9.46 30.92 -20.73
CA LYS A 410 -8.48 30.85 -21.83
C LYS A 410 -8.98 31.66 -23.04
N ARG A 411 -8.22 32.67 -23.45
CA ARG A 411 -8.53 33.49 -24.62
C ARG A 411 -8.06 32.78 -25.90
N ILE A 412 -8.92 32.76 -26.91
CA ILE A 412 -8.60 32.33 -28.28
C ILE A 412 -7.54 33.32 -28.80
N ARG A 413 -6.47 32.80 -29.42
CA ARG A 413 -5.42 33.64 -30.02
C ARG A 413 -5.68 33.85 -31.49
#